data_AF-A0AB34JNX5-F1
#
_entry.id   AF-A0AB34JNX5-F1
#
_cell.length_a   1.000
_cell.length_b   1.000
_cell.length_c   1.000
_cell.angle_alpha   90.00
_cell.angle_beta   90.00
_cell.angle_gamma   90.00
#
_symmetry.space_group_name_H-M   'P 1'
#
loop_
_entity.id
_entity.type
_entity.pdbx_description
1 polymer ?
#
loop_
_entity_poly.entity_id
_entity_poly.type
_entity_poly.pdbx_seq_one_letter_code
_entity_poly.pdbx_strand_id
1 'polypeptide(L)'
;MEVFRRALLKKLRHVDELKRKQAGGETLDEQQLAKLSREPELLASLSQLEQRAGGAEVHSSAPSASTFPSPSPSPSPFPSTATATATSIAAAAALEVGAKLLVDGRKAKVKRIDTSERRVKVKFRDDKSVEWVPQASGRLAAAAVAGAGAPPPPLIPPPAARCAHCGDARHEARLCSFGLAAAEQFLPCGAEGAARCFSRTFIVPLRRARAAFDVDDLRDGRVDVGLRCVSSALFRSQSLRRNTQLLLCFGGEQPARLVGVLGSMVRDLRPDEKSLALRVRAVSDAEGAAAAAAELERARRENTAEAIGSWSRSATRGWTSCEGDILAALEKALAVGGAPPTLLLLSAAGRFIGDVCGDIAAAAAGGPTPGVVVLLGDDRGLTGKEEADILAAAGRRGSAVRRVSLGEDMLFASHAIVIVHHYLDRLLHSCRMPPPRIYARGGGSKGKGSAGRSGRGSYARGRGKASY
;
A
#
# COMPACT_ATOMS: atom_id res chain seq x y z
N MET A 1 31.55 5.32 0.51
CA MET A 1 32.86 5.90 0.12
C MET A 1 33.48 5.19 -1.08
N GLU A 2 33.68 3.86 -1.06
CA GLU A 2 34.31 3.14 -2.18
C GLU A 2 33.59 3.24 -3.54
N VAL A 3 32.24 3.20 -3.54
CA VAL A 3 31.44 3.34 -4.78
C VAL A 3 31.70 4.69 -5.45
N PHE A 4 31.80 5.76 -4.67
CA PHE A 4 32.04 7.11 -5.16
C PHE A 4 33.50 7.27 -5.63
N ARG A 5 34.48 6.69 -4.91
CA ARG A 5 35.89 6.61 -5.35
C ARG A 5 36.04 5.93 -6.71
N ARG A 6 35.38 4.77 -6.90
CA ARG A 6 35.39 4.03 -8.19
C ARG A 6 34.80 4.85 -9.33
N ALA A 7 33.77 5.66 -9.05
CA ALA A 7 33.17 6.55 -10.04
C ALA A 7 34.11 7.70 -10.45
N LEU A 8 34.83 8.32 -9.51
CA LEU A 8 35.82 9.36 -9.80
C LEU A 8 37.00 8.82 -10.61
N LEU A 9 37.56 7.67 -10.22
CA LEU A 9 38.64 7.01 -10.97
C LEU A 9 38.23 6.63 -12.39
N LYS A 10 36.97 6.22 -12.59
CA LYS A 10 36.45 5.93 -13.93
C LYS A 10 36.39 7.20 -14.81
N LYS A 11 36.05 8.35 -14.24
CA LYS A 11 36.02 9.64 -14.96
C LYS A 11 37.44 10.11 -15.31
N LEU A 12 38.39 9.98 -14.38
CA LEU A 12 39.80 10.31 -14.64
C LEU A 12 40.41 9.45 -15.75
N ARG A 13 40.14 8.15 -15.80
CA ARG A 13 40.57 7.30 -16.93
C ARG A 13 40.03 7.76 -18.28
N HIS A 14 38.81 8.29 -18.31
CA HIS A 14 38.23 8.83 -19.55
C HIS A 14 38.90 10.15 -19.96
N VAL A 15 39.28 10.99 -18.99
CA VAL A 15 40.10 12.19 -19.24
C VAL A 15 41.47 11.80 -19.80
N ASP A 16 42.14 10.79 -19.25
CA ASP A 16 43.43 10.29 -19.75
C ASP A 16 43.33 9.75 -21.19
N GLU A 17 42.24 9.06 -21.53
CA GLU A 17 41.99 8.59 -22.89
C GLU A 17 41.83 9.76 -23.88
N LEU A 18 41.11 10.81 -23.48
CA LEU A 18 40.94 12.02 -24.29
C LEU A 18 42.26 12.79 -24.46
N LYS A 19 43.10 12.86 -23.43
CA LYS A 19 44.45 13.44 -23.53
C LYS A 19 45.34 12.68 -24.52
N ARG A 20 45.27 11.34 -24.53
CA ARG A 20 46.02 10.53 -25.49
C ARG A 20 45.57 10.76 -26.93
N LYS A 21 44.25 10.91 -27.16
CA LYS A 21 43.70 11.27 -28.47
C LYS A 21 44.17 12.65 -28.93
N GLN A 22 44.14 13.63 -28.02
CA GLN A 22 44.64 14.98 -28.30
C GLN A 22 46.15 14.99 -28.62
N ALA A 23 46.96 14.23 -27.86
CA ALA A 23 48.38 14.08 -28.11
C ALA A 23 48.68 13.30 -29.42
N GLY A 24 47.77 12.44 -29.86
CA GLY A 24 47.81 11.74 -31.15
C GLY A 24 47.36 12.60 -32.34
N GLY A 25 47.04 13.88 -32.13
CA GLY A 25 46.64 14.80 -33.19
C GLY A 25 45.15 14.75 -33.57
N GLU A 26 44.31 14.04 -32.82
CA GLU A 26 42.86 14.03 -33.05
C GLU A 26 42.21 15.34 -32.56
N THR A 27 41.32 15.91 -33.37
CA THR A 27 40.50 17.05 -32.99
C THR A 27 39.35 16.61 -32.08
N LEU A 28 39.30 17.18 -30.88
CA LEU A 28 38.26 16.90 -29.90
C LEU A 28 37.05 17.82 -30.09
N ASP A 29 35.85 17.27 -29.90
CA ASP A 29 34.61 18.06 -29.90
C ASP A 29 34.44 18.89 -28.62
N GLU A 30 33.49 19.83 -28.63
CA GLU A 30 33.21 20.75 -27.51
C GLU A 30 32.86 20.01 -26.20
N GLN A 31 32.19 18.85 -26.29
CA GLN A 31 31.83 18.05 -25.13
C GLN A 31 33.02 17.28 -24.55
N GLN A 32 33.99 16.90 -25.38
CA GLN A 32 35.24 16.27 -24.99
C GLN A 32 36.19 17.28 -24.34
N LEU A 33 36.29 18.50 -24.89
CA LEU A 33 37.04 19.61 -24.28
C LEU A 33 36.46 19.99 -22.91
N ALA A 34 35.13 20.04 -22.78
CA ALA A 34 34.47 20.28 -21.49
C ALA A 34 34.69 19.16 -20.46
N LYS A 35 35.04 17.94 -20.87
CA LYS A 35 35.43 16.86 -19.95
C LYS A 35 36.88 16.99 -19.50
N LEU A 36 37.77 17.41 -20.40
CA LEU A 36 39.18 17.68 -20.08
C LEU A 36 39.32 18.83 -19.07
N SER A 37 38.55 19.92 -19.23
CA SER A 37 38.60 21.07 -18.33
C SER A 37 38.20 20.76 -16.88
N ARG A 38 37.51 19.64 -16.64
CA ARG A 38 37.04 19.20 -15.31
C ARG A 38 38.03 18.30 -14.55
N GLU A 39 39.17 17.98 -15.15
CA GLU A 39 40.22 17.20 -14.50
C GLU A 39 40.67 17.75 -13.12
N PRO A 40 40.99 19.05 -12.95
CA PRO A 40 41.42 19.56 -11.65
C PRO A 40 40.34 19.40 -10.56
N GLU A 41 39.06 19.57 -10.91
CA GLU A 41 37.94 19.34 -9.97
C GLU A 41 37.83 17.88 -9.54
N LEU A 42 38.03 16.94 -10.48
CA LEU A 42 37.98 15.50 -10.21
C LEU A 42 39.13 15.04 -9.32
N LEU A 43 40.34 15.56 -9.55
CA LEU A 43 41.52 15.30 -8.72
C LEU A 43 41.36 15.89 -7.31
N ALA A 44 40.87 17.12 -7.19
CA ALA A 44 40.57 17.74 -5.90
C ALA A 44 39.52 16.92 -5.12
N SER A 45 38.46 16.46 -5.79
CA SER A 45 37.41 15.63 -5.20
C SER A 45 37.94 14.27 -4.74
N LEU A 46 38.89 13.68 -5.47
CA LEU A 46 39.53 12.42 -5.09
C LEU A 46 40.46 12.61 -3.88
N SER A 47 41.28 13.67 -3.88
CA SER A 47 42.16 14.03 -2.77
C SER A 47 41.38 14.29 -1.48
N GLN A 48 40.30 15.05 -1.53
CA GLN A 48 39.43 15.29 -0.37
C GLN A 48 38.82 13.98 0.17
N LEU A 49 38.46 13.07 -0.73
CA LEU A 49 37.91 11.77 -0.35
C LEU A 49 38.95 10.86 0.31
N GLU A 50 40.21 10.91 -0.15
CA GLU A 50 41.33 10.15 0.42
C GLU A 50 41.80 10.74 1.75
N GLN A 51 41.80 12.07 1.90
CA GLN A 51 42.03 12.74 3.18
C GLN A 51 40.96 12.39 4.22
N ARG A 52 39.69 12.30 3.82
CA ARG A 52 38.59 11.82 4.70
C ARG A 52 38.69 10.35 5.07
N ALA A 53 39.36 9.54 4.24
CA ALA A 53 39.61 8.13 4.54
C ALA A 53 40.86 7.94 5.41
N GLY A 54 41.86 8.83 5.28
CA GLY A 54 43.11 8.82 6.06
C GLY A 54 43.04 9.57 7.39
N GLY A 55 42.12 10.53 7.55
CA GLY A 55 41.95 11.32 8.78
C GLY A 55 41.12 10.65 9.89
N ALA A 56 40.94 9.33 9.84
CA ALA A 56 40.22 8.57 10.87
C ALA A 56 41.10 8.19 12.08
N GLU A 57 42.40 8.52 12.06
CA GLU A 57 43.26 8.41 13.24
C GLU A 57 43.84 9.79 13.60
N VAL A 58 43.72 10.12 14.89
CA VAL A 58 44.31 11.27 15.61
C VAL A 58 43.39 12.51 15.79
N HIS A 59 43.11 12.74 17.08
CA HIS A 59 42.46 13.89 17.75
C HIS A 59 40.93 13.94 17.91
N SER A 60 40.49 13.06 18.83
CA SER A 60 39.73 13.37 20.06
C SER A 60 39.58 14.86 20.45
N SER A 61 38.34 15.34 20.43
CA SER A 61 37.68 16.00 21.59
C SER A 61 36.16 15.75 21.53
N ALA A 62 35.67 15.02 22.53
CA ALA A 62 34.36 14.40 22.76
C ALA A 62 33.20 15.41 23.03
N PRO A 63 31.95 15.03 23.44
CA PRO A 63 31.37 13.68 23.63
C PRO A 63 29.94 13.49 23.03
N SER A 64 29.70 12.35 22.36
CA SER A 64 28.88 11.20 22.80
C SER A 64 27.37 11.25 22.48
N ALA A 65 26.96 10.46 21.48
CA ALA A 65 25.66 9.80 21.47
C ALA A 65 25.86 8.33 21.07
N SER A 66 25.25 7.47 21.86
CA SER A 66 25.54 6.05 22.06
C SER A 66 25.39 5.16 20.83
N THR A 67 26.41 4.32 20.70
CA THR A 67 26.53 3.02 20.05
C THR A 67 25.23 2.19 20.04
N PHE A 68 24.82 1.73 18.85
CA PHE A 68 23.98 0.53 18.70
C PHE A 68 24.88 -0.65 18.30
N PRO A 69 24.70 -1.84 18.92
CA PRO A 69 25.49 -3.01 18.59
C PRO A 69 25.02 -3.63 17.26
N SER A 70 25.99 -3.99 16.41
CA SER A 70 25.75 -4.88 15.26
C SER A 70 25.76 -6.33 15.74
N PRO A 71 24.80 -7.19 15.35
CA PRO A 71 24.85 -8.60 15.72
C PRO A 71 25.79 -9.38 14.79
N SER A 72 26.70 -10.11 15.42
CA SER A 72 27.52 -11.17 14.82
C SER A 72 26.66 -12.40 14.44
N PRO A 73 27.13 -13.29 13.55
CA PRO A 73 26.32 -14.31 12.90
C PRO A 73 26.15 -15.56 13.77
N SER A 74 24.95 -16.14 13.77
CA SER A 74 24.68 -17.44 14.38
C SER A 74 24.42 -18.52 13.32
N PRO A 75 24.84 -19.77 13.57
CA PRO A 75 24.85 -20.86 12.59
C PRO A 75 23.52 -21.62 12.53
N SER A 76 23.27 -22.32 11.43
CA SER A 76 22.34 -23.46 11.34
C SER A 76 23.00 -24.70 11.95
N PRO A 77 22.24 -25.69 12.50
CA PRO A 77 21.48 -26.63 11.67
C PRO A 77 20.11 -27.08 12.26
N PHE A 78 19.30 -27.72 11.41
CA PHE A 78 18.04 -28.41 11.75
C PHE A 78 18.26 -29.61 12.71
N PRO A 79 17.22 -30.10 13.41
CA PRO A 79 16.36 -31.13 12.83
C PRO A 79 14.85 -30.93 13.03
N SER A 80 14.11 -31.61 12.17
CA SER A 80 12.66 -31.73 12.09
C SER A 80 12.10 -32.58 13.24
N THR A 81 11.07 -32.09 13.93
CA THR A 81 10.09 -32.94 14.63
C THR A 81 8.73 -32.26 14.58
N ALA A 82 7.83 -32.87 13.83
CA ALA A 82 6.40 -32.58 13.85
C ALA A 82 5.85 -32.85 15.25
N THR A 83 5.24 -31.84 15.87
CA THR A 83 4.34 -32.05 17.00
C THR A 83 3.14 -31.13 16.80
N ALA A 84 2.00 -31.73 16.53
CA ALA A 84 0.71 -31.05 16.51
C ALA A 84 0.37 -30.63 17.95
N THR A 85 0.30 -29.33 18.20
CA THR A 85 -0.12 -28.81 19.51
C THR A 85 -1.41 -28.02 19.35
N ALA A 86 -2.38 -28.44 20.16
CA ALA A 86 -3.77 -28.05 20.22
C ALA A 86 -4.01 -26.53 20.26
N THR A 87 -4.93 -26.06 19.41
CA THR A 87 -5.51 -24.73 19.48
C THR A 87 -6.50 -24.67 20.66
N SER A 88 -6.08 -24.11 21.79
CA SER A 88 -7.00 -23.71 22.86
C SER A 88 -7.84 -22.53 22.40
N ILE A 89 -9.16 -22.69 22.40
CA ILE A 89 -10.15 -21.65 22.08
C ILE A 89 -10.09 -20.58 23.19
N ALA A 90 -9.40 -19.49 22.93
CA ALA A 90 -9.56 -18.23 23.64
C ALA A 90 -10.46 -17.31 22.80
N ALA A 91 -11.77 -17.57 22.81
CA ALA A 91 -12.84 -16.62 22.46
C ALA A 91 -14.21 -17.31 22.61
N ALA A 92 -14.66 -17.54 23.84
CA ALA A 92 -16.07 -17.84 24.08
C ALA A 92 -16.84 -16.52 24.08
N ALA A 93 -17.52 -16.23 22.97
CA ALA A 93 -18.72 -15.41 22.99
C ALA A 93 -19.69 -16.00 24.04
N ALA A 94 -20.36 -15.15 24.82
CA ALA A 94 -21.34 -15.59 25.82
C ALA A 94 -22.35 -16.54 25.16
N LEU A 95 -22.37 -17.81 25.57
CA LEU A 95 -23.35 -18.77 25.07
C LEU A 95 -24.74 -18.35 25.59
N GLU A 96 -25.73 -18.32 24.71
CA GLU A 96 -27.13 -18.02 25.06
C GLU A 96 -28.03 -19.25 24.86
N VAL A 97 -29.15 -19.30 25.60
CA VAL A 97 -30.14 -20.36 25.43
C VAL A 97 -30.75 -20.26 24.03
N GLY A 98 -30.66 -21.34 23.25
CA GLY A 98 -31.08 -21.38 21.85
C GLY A 98 -29.95 -21.26 20.83
N ALA A 99 -28.73 -20.95 21.26
CA ALA A 99 -27.55 -20.93 20.38
C ALA A 99 -27.33 -22.30 19.71
N LYS A 100 -26.90 -22.28 18.45
CA LYS A 100 -26.51 -23.48 17.69
C LYS A 100 -25.00 -23.65 17.81
N LEU A 101 -24.55 -24.85 18.16
CA LEU A 101 -23.14 -25.16 18.33
C LEU A 101 -22.82 -26.56 17.81
N LEU A 102 -21.53 -26.85 17.65
CA LEU A 102 -21.02 -28.18 17.38
C LEU A 102 -20.46 -28.75 18.69
N VAL A 103 -20.93 -29.95 19.07
CA VAL A 103 -20.35 -30.76 20.14
C VAL A 103 -19.74 -31.99 19.49
N ASP A 104 -18.42 -32.14 19.56
CA ASP A 104 -17.66 -33.21 18.87
C ASP A 104 -18.01 -33.34 17.38
N GLY A 105 -18.16 -32.19 16.70
CA GLY A 105 -18.53 -32.14 15.28
C GLY A 105 -20.02 -32.37 14.99
N ARG A 106 -20.86 -32.68 15.98
CA ARG A 106 -22.31 -32.88 15.82
C ARG A 106 -23.09 -31.60 16.12
N LYS A 107 -24.08 -31.29 15.28
CA LYS A 107 -24.92 -30.09 15.44
C LYS A 107 -25.84 -30.24 16.65
N ALA A 108 -25.71 -29.34 17.61
CA ALA A 108 -26.53 -29.30 18.81
C ALA A 108 -27.10 -27.89 19.05
N LYS A 109 -28.19 -27.81 19.82
CA LYS A 109 -28.82 -26.56 20.25
C LYS A 109 -28.80 -26.45 21.77
N VAL A 110 -28.37 -25.31 22.29
CA VAL A 110 -28.42 -25.03 23.75
C VAL A 110 -29.88 -25.01 24.20
N LYS A 111 -30.20 -25.83 25.20
CA LYS A 111 -31.50 -25.86 25.86
C LYS A 111 -31.50 -25.17 27.21
N ARG A 112 -30.40 -25.24 27.96
CA ARG A 112 -30.25 -24.61 29.28
C ARG A 112 -28.77 -24.39 29.58
N ILE A 113 -28.45 -23.37 30.35
CA ILE A 113 -27.09 -23.07 30.80
C ILE A 113 -27.11 -23.09 32.33
N ASP A 114 -26.16 -23.81 32.92
CA ASP A 114 -25.92 -23.80 34.36
C ASP A 114 -24.61 -23.06 34.63
N THR A 115 -24.73 -21.85 35.19
CA THR A 115 -23.60 -20.97 35.48
C THR A 115 -22.86 -21.38 36.75
N SER A 116 -23.49 -22.13 37.66
CA SER A 116 -22.88 -22.57 38.92
C SER A 116 -21.90 -23.72 38.70
N GLU A 117 -22.26 -24.69 37.84
CA GLU A 117 -21.41 -25.83 37.48
C GLU A 117 -20.62 -25.64 36.18
N ARG A 118 -20.81 -24.50 35.48
CA ARG A 118 -20.22 -24.21 34.15
C ARG A 118 -20.48 -25.30 33.11
N ARG A 119 -21.73 -25.79 33.07
CA ARG A 119 -22.20 -26.83 32.11
C ARG A 119 -23.35 -26.30 31.26
N VAL A 120 -23.48 -26.83 30.05
CA VAL A 120 -24.55 -26.47 29.12
C VAL A 120 -25.33 -27.71 28.72
N LYS A 121 -26.66 -27.67 28.85
CA LYS A 121 -27.55 -28.72 28.39
C LYS A 121 -27.81 -28.53 26.90
N VAL A 122 -27.38 -29.47 26.08
CA VAL A 122 -27.50 -29.40 24.62
C VAL A 122 -28.41 -30.51 24.11
N LYS A 123 -29.16 -30.23 23.05
CA LYS A 123 -29.94 -31.24 22.32
C LYS A 123 -29.34 -31.43 20.93
N PHE A 124 -28.92 -32.65 20.63
CA PHE A 124 -28.37 -33.00 19.32
C PHE A 124 -29.46 -33.03 18.25
N ARG A 125 -29.13 -32.61 17.03
CA ARG A 125 -30.10 -32.45 15.95
C ARG A 125 -30.35 -33.74 15.16
N ASP A 126 -29.36 -34.61 15.09
CA ASP A 126 -29.39 -35.89 14.37
C ASP A 126 -30.26 -36.94 15.09
N ASP A 127 -30.03 -37.17 16.38
CA ASP A 127 -30.72 -38.23 17.15
C ASP A 127 -31.70 -37.70 18.22
N LYS A 128 -31.80 -36.38 18.36
CA LYS A 128 -32.60 -35.70 19.40
C LYS A 128 -32.20 -36.02 20.85
N SER A 129 -31.06 -36.67 21.08
CA SER A 129 -30.53 -36.94 22.42
C SER A 129 -30.15 -35.66 23.15
N VAL A 130 -30.11 -35.72 24.48
CA VAL A 130 -29.88 -34.55 25.34
C VAL A 130 -28.79 -34.87 26.35
N GLU A 131 -27.73 -34.04 26.39
CA GLU A 131 -26.55 -34.24 27.24
C GLU A 131 -26.14 -32.93 27.93
N TRP A 132 -25.49 -33.04 29.09
CA TRP A 132 -24.84 -31.92 29.78
C TRP A 132 -23.34 -31.88 29.49
N VAL A 133 -22.91 -30.87 28.73
CA VAL A 133 -21.51 -30.73 28.28
C VAL A 133 -20.80 -29.65 29.10
N PRO A 134 -19.64 -29.94 29.73
CA PRO A 134 -18.85 -28.93 30.43
C PRO A 134 -18.30 -27.87 29.47
N GLN A 135 -18.38 -26.60 29.83
CA GLN A 135 -17.97 -25.49 28.96
C GLN A 135 -16.46 -25.49 28.65
N ALA A 136 -15.63 -26.02 29.55
CA ALA A 136 -14.17 -26.06 29.41
C ALA A 136 -13.66 -27.31 28.65
N SER A 137 -14.54 -28.21 28.20
CA SER A 137 -14.13 -29.54 27.70
C SER A 137 -13.46 -29.55 26.32
N GLY A 138 -13.30 -28.40 25.65
CA GLY A 138 -12.80 -28.32 24.26
C GLY A 138 -13.73 -28.96 23.21
N ARG A 139 -14.80 -29.64 23.65
CA ARG A 139 -15.81 -30.30 22.82
C ARG A 139 -16.76 -29.32 22.13
N LEU A 140 -16.80 -28.06 22.58
CA LEU A 140 -17.72 -27.03 22.10
C LEU A 140 -17.06 -26.13 21.05
N ALA A 141 -17.60 -26.11 19.83
CA ALA A 141 -17.26 -25.11 18.81
C ALA A 141 -18.52 -24.34 18.39
N ALA A 142 -18.43 -23.02 18.19
CA ALA A 142 -19.54 -22.23 17.68
C ALA A 142 -19.96 -22.73 16.29
N ALA A 143 -21.21 -23.15 16.12
CA ALA A 143 -21.71 -23.50 14.79
C ALA A 143 -22.07 -22.18 14.10
N ALA A 144 -21.38 -21.87 13.00
CA ALA A 144 -21.77 -20.75 12.15
C ALA A 144 -23.26 -20.89 11.79
N VAL A 145 -24.08 -19.97 12.28
CA VAL A 145 -25.50 -19.92 11.99
C VAL A 145 -25.64 -19.52 10.53
N ALA A 146 -25.88 -20.50 9.66
CA ALA A 146 -26.41 -20.24 8.32
C ALA A 146 -27.83 -19.65 8.49
N GLY A 147 -27.94 -18.34 8.35
CA GLY A 147 -29.17 -17.58 8.37
C GLY A 147 -28.99 -16.25 7.66
N ALA A 148 -29.61 -16.16 6.47
CA ALA A 148 -29.91 -14.98 5.64
C ALA A 148 -28.77 -13.98 5.32
N GLY A 149 -28.35 -13.97 4.05
CA GLY A 149 -27.74 -12.78 3.43
C GLY A 149 -26.37 -12.92 2.77
N ALA A 150 -25.83 -14.13 2.56
CA ALA A 150 -24.62 -14.31 1.74
C ALA A 150 -24.94 -15.28 0.59
N PRO A 151 -24.77 -14.88 -0.68
CA PRO A 151 -24.90 -15.81 -1.80
C PRO A 151 -23.86 -16.94 -1.67
N PRO A 152 -24.20 -18.17 -2.11
CA PRO A 152 -23.28 -19.30 -2.00
C PRO A 152 -21.95 -18.98 -2.72
N PRO A 153 -20.79 -19.40 -2.18
CA PRO A 153 -19.54 -19.20 -2.88
C PRO A 153 -19.62 -19.90 -4.24
N PRO A 154 -19.18 -19.25 -5.33
CA PRO A 154 -19.22 -19.87 -6.65
C PRO A 154 -18.42 -21.18 -6.65
N LEU A 155 -19.01 -22.23 -7.20
CA LEU A 155 -18.34 -23.51 -7.45
C LEU A 155 -17.29 -23.29 -8.54
N ILE A 156 -16.06 -22.96 -8.12
CA ILE A 156 -14.90 -22.84 -9.00
C ILE A 156 -14.01 -24.06 -8.73
N PRO A 157 -13.54 -24.77 -9.78
CA PRO A 157 -12.62 -25.90 -9.61
C PRO A 157 -11.34 -25.42 -8.90
N PRO A 158 -10.68 -26.25 -8.06
CA PRO A 158 -9.53 -25.80 -7.30
C PRO A 158 -8.39 -25.41 -8.26
N PRO A 159 -7.95 -24.13 -8.28
CA PRO A 159 -6.69 -23.81 -8.94
C PRO A 159 -5.54 -24.45 -8.14
N ALA A 160 -4.59 -25.06 -8.83
CA ALA A 160 -3.34 -25.55 -8.22
C ALA A 160 -2.47 -24.41 -7.63
N ALA A 161 -2.90 -23.16 -7.72
CA ALA A 161 -2.22 -21.98 -7.19
C ALA A 161 -3.21 -21.02 -6.52
N ARG A 162 -2.82 -20.46 -5.37
CA ARG A 162 -3.57 -19.40 -4.68
C ARG A 162 -3.76 -18.19 -5.60
N CYS A 163 -4.89 -17.50 -5.47
CA CYS A 163 -5.21 -16.28 -6.20
C CYS A 163 -4.05 -15.27 -6.11
N ALA A 164 -3.47 -14.88 -7.24
CA ALA A 164 -2.33 -13.95 -7.27
C ALA A 164 -2.64 -12.54 -6.71
N HIS A 165 -3.93 -12.23 -6.53
CA HIS A 165 -4.41 -10.97 -5.94
C HIS A 165 -4.61 -11.08 -4.43
N CYS A 166 -5.64 -11.80 -3.96
CA CYS A 166 -5.97 -11.88 -2.53
C CYS A 166 -5.33 -13.06 -1.79
N GLY A 167 -4.75 -14.04 -2.50
CA GLY A 167 -4.14 -15.23 -1.91
C GLY A 167 -5.14 -16.33 -1.51
N ASP A 168 -6.42 -16.21 -1.85
CA ASP A 168 -7.42 -17.27 -1.62
C ASP A 168 -7.20 -18.45 -2.59
N ALA A 169 -7.32 -19.69 -2.12
CA ALA A 169 -7.14 -20.88 -2.93
C ALA A 169 -8.37 -21.24 -3.78
N ARG A 170 -9.51 -20.57 -3.60
CA ARG A 170 -10.79 -20.95 -4.22
C ARG A 170 -11.03 -20.35 -5.60
N HIS A 171 -10.20 -19.41 -6.06
CA HIS A 171 -10.44 -18.72 -7.33
C HIS A 171 -9.17 -18.20 -8.00
N GLU A 172 -9.26 -17.98 -9.32
CA GLU A 172 -8.24 -17.27 -10.09
C GLU A 172 -8.36 -15.76 -9.92
N ALA A 173 -7.27 -15.02 -10.15
CA ALA A 173 -7.25 -13.57 -9.99
C ALA A 173 -8.31 -12.83 -10.83
N ARG A 174 -8.71 -13.37 -12.00
CA ARG A 174 -9.75 -12.78 -12.86
C ARG A 174 -11.17 -12.90 -12.31
N LEU A 175 -11.39 -13.79 -11.34
CA LEU A 175 -12.66 -14.03 -10.64
C LEU A 175 -12.58 -13.58 -9.18
N CYS A 176 -11.64 -12.69 -8.85
CA CYS A 176 -11.41 -12.30 -7.48
C CYS A 176 -12.51 -11.36 -6.99
N SER A 177 -13.29 -11.83 -6.04
CA SER A 177 -14.37 -11.09 -5.38
C SER A 177 -13.90 -10.16 -4.26
N PHE A 178 -12.60 -10.18 -3.90
CA PHE A 178 -12.06 -9.29 -2.86
C PHE A 178 -12.37 -7.83 -3.19
N GLY A 179 -13.03 -7.14 -2.25
CA GLY A 179 -13.49 -5.76 -2.39
C GLY A 179 -14.98 -5.61 -2.67
N LEU A 180 -15.69 -6.73 -2.92
CA LEU A 180 -17.15 -6.69 -2.98
C LEU A 180 -17.74 -6.45 -1.59
N ALA A 181 -17.18 -7.03 -0.52
CA ALA A 181 -17.62 -6.70 0.83
C ALA A 181 -17.07 -5.33 1.27
N ALA A 182 -17.91 -4.47 1.88
CA ALA A 182 -17.49 -3.13 2.30
C ALA A 182 -16.34 -3.12 3.33
N ALA A 183 -16.20 -4.20 4.10
CA ALA A 183 -15.11 -4.40 5.06
C ALA A 183 -13.77 -4.76 4.39
N GLU A 184 -13.77 -5.22 3.13
CA GLU A 184 -12.57 -5.63 2.40
C GLU A 184 -11.90 -4.44 1.71
N GLN A 185 -11.12 -3.68 2.47
CA GLN A 185 -10.44 -2.49 1.94
C GLN A 185 -8.94 -2.66 1.80
N PHE A 186 -8.29 -3.40 2.69
CA PHE A 186 -6.83 -3.52 2.71
C PHE A 186 -6.41 -4.99 2.69
N LEU A 187 -5.34 -5.28 1.94
CA LEU A 187 -4.66 -6.57 2.02
C LEU A 187 -3.34 -6.35 2.77
N PRO A 188 -3.18 -6.91 3.97
CA PRO A 188 -1.89 -6.88 4.66
C PRO A 188 -0.85 -7.70 3.88
N CYS A 189 0.43 -7.43 4.12
CA CYS A 189 1.50 -7.94 3.25
C CYS A 189 1.70 -9.47 3.24
N GLY A 190 1.18 -10.25 4.23
CA GLY A 190 1.35 -11.72 4.36
C GLY A 190 2.81 -12.15 4.63
N ALA A 191 3.17 -13.28 5.27
CA ALA A 191 2.50 -14.50 5.73
C ALA A 191 3.08 -14.94 7.10
N GLU A 192 2.26 -15.62 7.92
CA GLU A 192 2.59 -16.31 9.19
C GLU A 192 3.35 -15.49 10.27
N GLY A 193 2.72 -15.39 11.44
CA GLY A 193 3.19 -14.56 12.55
C GLY A 193 2.63 -13.14 12.45
N ALA A 194 2.31 -12.55 13.60
CA ALA A 194 1.70 -11.23 13.74
C ALA A 194 2.63 -10.09 13.25
N ALA A 195 2.89 -10.03 11.95
CA ALA A 195 3.60 -8.91 11.35
C ALA A 195 2.74 -7.64 11.54
N ARG A 196 3.37 -6.58 12.06
CA ARG A 196 2.75 -5.28 12.36
C ARG A 196 2.44 -4.52 11.06
N CYS A 197 1.61 -5.11 10.21
CA CYS A 197 1.04 -4.44 9.06
C CYS A 197 -0.09 -3.54 9.55
N PHE A 198 -0.26 -2.39 8.91
CA PHE A 198 -1.30 -1.42 9.25
C PHE A 198 -1.75 -0.71 7.97
N SER A 199 -2.97 -0.16 8.01
CA SER A 199 -3.51 0.66 6.92
C SER A 199 -2.87 2.04 6.91
N ARG A 200 -2.67 2.57 5.70
CA ARG A 200 -2.16 3.91 5.46
C ARG A 200 -3.16 4.64 4.59
N THR A 201 -3.67 5.77 5.04
CA THR A 201 -4.57 6.59 4.23
C THR A 201 -3.99 7.97 4.08
N PHE A 202 -3.81 8.43 2.85
CA PHE A 202 -3.39 9.80 2.56
C PHE A 202 -4.60 10.62 2.12
N ILE A 203 -4.72 11.84 2.62
CA ILE A 203 -5.75 12.81 2.23
C ILE A 203 -5.04 13.99 1.60
N VAL A 204 -5.39 14.29 0.35
CA VAL A 204 -4.85 15.40 -0.43
C VAL A 204 -6.01 16.29 -0.87
N PRO A 205 -6.18 17.48 -0.26
CA PRO A 205 -7.08 18.49 -0.81
C PRO A 205 -6.54 18.93 -2.17
N LEU A 206 -7.41 19.18 -3.14
CA LEU A 206 -7.08 19.74 -4.44
C LEU A 206 -8.00 20.93 -4.68
N ARG A 207 -7.69 22.07 -4.06
CA ARG A 207 -8.66 23.19 -3.95
C ARG A 207 -9.08 23.80 -5.27
N ARG A 208 -8.22 23.71 -6.27
CA ARG A 208 -8.47 24.29 -7.59
C ARG A 208 -8.93 23.25 -8.60
N ALA A 209 -8.77 21.96 -8.30
CA ALA A 209 -9.07 20.91 -9.24
C ALA A 209 -10.58 20.66 -9.27
N ARG A 210 -11.14 20.69 -10.48
CA ARG A 210 -12.52 20.30 -10.74
C ARG A 210 -12.59 18.79 -11.00
N ALA A 211 -13.69 18.16 -10.63
CA ALA A 211 -13.86 16.73 -10.84
C ALA A 211 -14.08 16.40 -12.32
N ALA A 212 -14.70 17.31 -13.06
CA ALA A 212 -14.91 17.20 -14.51
C ALA A 212 -13.74 17.78 -15.35
N PHE A 213 -12.49 17.59 -14.92
CA PHE A 213 -11.29 18.17 -15.56
C PHE A 213 -11.03 17.64 -16.98
N ASP A 214 -10.23 18.39 -17.75
CA ASP A 214 -9.70 17.94 -19.04
C ASP A 214 -8.45 17.06 -18.85
N VAL A 215 -8.46 15.86 -19.43
CA VAL A 215 -7.34 14.91 -19.35
C VAL A 215 -6.14 15.34 -20.20
N ASP A 216 -6.30 16.29 -21.12
CA ASP A 216 -5.22 16.86 -21.94
C ASP A 216 -4.63 18.14 -21.34
N ASP A 217 -5.30 18.77 -20.37
CA ASP A 217 -4.79 19.92 -19.61
C ASP A 217 -4.80 19.67 -18.09
N LEU A 218 -3.87 18.83 -17.63
CA LEU A 218 -3.76 18.45 -16.22
C LEU A 218 -3.26 19.59 -15.31
N ARG A 219 -2.73 20.67 -15.89
CA ARG A 219 -2.21 21.81 -15.12
C ARG A 219 -3.34 22.78 -14.77
N ASP A 220 -4.40 22.81 -15.56
CA ASP A 220 -5.63 23.47 -15.14
C ASP A 220 -6.15 22.85 -13.84
N GLY A 221 -6.50 23.72 -12.89
CA GLY A 221 -6.87 23.31 -11.55
C GLY A 221 -5.81 22.51 -10.76
N ARG A 222 -4.60 22.30 -11.29
CA ARG A 222 -3.50 21.51 -10.68
C ARG A 222 -3.83 20.04 -10.44
N VAL A 223 -4.57 19.41 -11.34
CA VAL A 223 -4.85 17.96 -11.30
C VAL A 223 -3.56 17.13 -11.31
N ASP A 224 -2.53 17.62 -12.01
CA ASP A 224 -1.18 17.06 -12.06
C ASP A 224 -0.60 16.75 -10.67
N VAL A 225 -0.88 17.59 -9.66
CA VAL A 225 -0.46 17.36 -8.28
C VAL A 225 -1.10 16.09 -7.70
N GLY A 226 -2.42 15.93 -7.85
CA GLY A 226 -3.15 14.76 -7.37
C GLY A 226 -2.69 13.47 -8.03
N LEU A 227 -2.41 13.50 -9.34
CA LEU A 227 -1.94 12.32 -10.09
C LEU A 227 -0.55 11.87 -9.65
N ARG A 228 0.38 12.81 -9.41
CA ARG A 228 1.69 12.48 -8.82
C ARG A 228 1.57 11.93 -7.40
N CYS A 229 0.59 12.40 -6.62
CA CYS A 229 0.27 11.81 -5.32
C CYS A 229 -0.24 10.36 -5.44
N VAL A 230 -1.09 10.04 -6.41
CA VAL A 230 -1.53 8.66 -6.69
C VAL A 230 -0.32 7.78 -6.99
N SER A 231 0.57 8.25 -7.86
CA SER A 231 1.79 7.54 -8.21
C SER A 231 2.68 7.26 -6.98
N SER A 232 2.92 8.31 -6.19
CA SER A 232 3.79 8.25 -5.00
C SER A 232 3.22 7.40 -3.86
N ALA A 233 1.90 7.39 -3.70
CA ALA A 233 1.22 6.66 -2.63
C ALA A 233 1.13 5.15 -2.91
N LEU A 234 0.97 4.74 -4.17
CA LEU A 234 0.64 3.35 -4.49
C LEU A 234 1.81 2.55 -5.05
N PHE A 235 2.66 3.14 -5.89
CA PHE A 235 3.64 2.35 -6.64
C PHE A 235 4.87 1.96 -5.81
N ARG A 236 5.33 0.74 -6.06
CA ARG A 236 6.68 0.24 -5.75
C ARG A 236 7.26 -0.32 -7.05
N SER A 237 8.54 -0.65 -7.03
CA SER A 237 9.24 -1.20 -8.20
C SER A 237 8.58 -2.44 -8.82
N GLN A 238 7.92 -3.28 -8.02
CA GLN A 238 7.36 -4.56 -8.48
C GLN A 238 5.91 -4.82 -8.05
N SER A 239 5.28 -3.89 -7.36
CA SER A 239 3.93 -4.08 -6.83
C SER A 239 3.26 -2.75 -6.48
N LEU A 240 1.98 -2.81 -6.14
CA LEU A 240 1.30 -1.71 -5.46
C LEU A 240 1.31 -1.93 -3.94
N ARG A 241 1.24 -0.85 -3.17
CA ARG A 241 1.05 -0.87 -1.72
C ARG A 241 -0.39 -1.25 -1.40
N ARG A 242 -0.62 -2.52 -1.10
CA ARG A 242 -1.97 -3.07 -0.85
C ARG A 242 -2.58 -2.70 0.51
N ASN A 243 -1.81 -2.09 1.37
CA ASN A 243 -2.25 -1.53 2.65
C ASN A 243 -2.38 0.00 2.60
N THR A 244 -2.44 0.60 1.40
CA THR A 244 -2.49 2.06 1.22
C THR A 244 -3.72 2.51 0.44
N GLN A 245 -4.33 3.59 0.92
CA GLN A 245 -5.41 4.34 0.28
C GLN A 245 -4.95 5.77 0.06
N LEU A 246 -5.38 6.37 -1.05
CA LEU A 246 -5.29 7.81 -1.27
C LEU A 246 -6.68 8.38 -1.51
N LEU A 247 -6.97 9.50 -0.88
CA LEU A 247 -8.20 10.28 -1.01
C LEU A 247 -7.84 11.66 -1.58
N LEU A 248 -8.40 11.99 -2.73
CA LEU A 248 -8.27 13.27 -3.42
C LEU A 248 -9.56 14.06 -3.25
N CYS A 249 -9.49 15.27 -2.69
CA CYS A 249 -10.66 16.14 -2.51
C CYS A 249 -10.67 17.23 -3.59
N PHE A 250 -11.43 17.05 -4.66
CA PHE A 250 -11.62 18.02 -5.73
C PHE A 250 -12.52 19.16 -5.22
N GLY A 251 -11.91 20.30 -4.91
CA GLY A 251 -12.58 21.47 -4.34
C GLY A 251 -12.79 22.64 -5.31
N GLY A 252 -12.38 22.49 -6.58
CA GLY A 252 -12.47 23.55 -7.58
C GLY A 252 -13.90 23.86 -8.06
N GLU A 253 -14.89 23.11 -7.60
CA GLU A 253 -16.31 23.33 -7.87
C GLU A 253 -17.16 22.90 -6.68
N GLN A 254 -18.42 23.33 -6.65
CA GLN A 254 -19.39 22.94 -5.64
C GLN A 254 -20.57 22.20 -6.29
N PRO A 255 -21.04 21.07 -5.72
CA PRO A 255 -20.50 20.42 -4.51
C PRO A 255 -19.11 19.80 -4.75
N ALA A 256 -18.23 19.88 -3.74
CA ALA A 256 -16.91 19.24 -3.79
C ALA A 256 -17.02 17.72 -3.95
N ARG A 257 -16.01 17.11 -4.58
CA ARG A 257 -15.98 15.67 -4.87
C ARG A 257 -14.79 14.98 -4.22
N LEU A 258 -15.05 13.87 -3.57
CA LEU A 258 -14.06 13.02 -2.94
C LEU A 258 -13.82 11.77 -3.78
N VAL A 259 -12.62 11.66 -4.37
CA VAL A 259 -12.20 10.49 -5.14
C VAL A 259 -11.17 9.70 -4.35
N GLY A 260 -11.43 8.41 -4.15
CA GLY A 260 -10.54 7.50 -3.44
C GLY A 260 -9.98 6.42 -4.35
N VAL A 261 -8.75 5.98 -4.09
CA VAL A 261 -8.13 4.83 -4.72
C VAL A 261 -7.51 3.90 -3.68
N LEU A 262 -7.80 2.61 -3.80
CA LEU A 262 -7.34 1.56 -2.90
C LEU A 262 -6.31 0.68 -3.60
N GLY A 263 -5.07 0.70 -3.11
CA GLY A 263 -3.96 -0.08 -3.68
C GLY A 263 -4.14 -1.60 -3.54
N SER A 264 -5.02 -2.04 -2.65
CA SER A 264 -5.42 -3.45 -2.50
C SER A 264 -6.25 -3.96 -3.67
N MET A 265 -7.02 -3.10 -4.33
CA MET A 265 -8.08 -3.49 -5.27
C MET A 265 -7.80 -3.07 -6.70
N VAL A 266 -7.15 -1.91 -6.90
CA VAL A 266 -6.90 -1.36 -8.22
C VAL A 266 -6.05 -2.30 -9.08
N ARG A 267 -6.35 -2.34 -10.37
CA ARG A 267 -5.69 -3.22 -11.36
C ARG A 267 -5.24 -2.46 -12.58
N ASP A 268 -4.18 -2.95 -13.22
CA ASP A 268 -3.65 -2.41 -14.46
C ASP A 268 -3.39 -0.90 -14.40
N LEU A 269 -2.95 -0.43 -13.24
CA LEU A 269 -2.60 0.97 -13.01
C LEU A 269 -1.19 1.21 -13.56
N ARG A 270 -0.99 2.32 -14.25
CA ARG A 270 0.31 2.77 -14.75
C ARG A 270 0.74 4.03 -14.01
N PRO A 271 2.04 4.22 -13.73
CA PRO A 271 2.50 5.32 -12.90
C PRO A 271 2.56 6.68 -13.62
N ASP A 272 2.41 6.70 -14.95
CA ASP A 272 2.43 7.94 -15.75
C ASP A 272 1.15 8.77 -15.58
N GLU A 273 1.30 10.10 -15.61
CA GLU A 273 0.22 11.04 -15.34
C GLU A 273 -0.96 10.87 -16.30
N LYS A 274 -0.72 10.65 -17.59
CA LYS A 274 -1.80 10.53 -18.59
C LYS A 274 -2.67 9.29 -18.32
N SER A 275 -2.05 8.13 -18.08
CA SER A 275 -2.80 6.91 -17.76
C SER A 275 -3.56 7.05 -16.44
N LEU A 276 -2.96 7.69 -15.43
CA LEU A 276 -3.66 7.97 -14.17
C LEU A 276 -4.83 8.94 -14.37
N ALA A 277 -4.66 9.99 -15.18
CA ALA A 277 -5.69 10.96 -15.48
C ALA A 277 -6.94 10.30 -16.08
N LEU A 278 -6.75 9.40 -17.06
CA LEU A 278 -7.85 8.64 -17.65
C LEU A 278 -8.61 7.80 -16.61
N ARG A 279 -7.89 7.17 -15.66
CA ARG A 279 -8.49 6.35 -14.60
C ARG A 279 -9.25 7.19 -13.58
N VAL A 280 -8.69 8.33 -13.17
CA VAL A 280 -9.35 9.27 -12.25
C VAL A 280 -10.57 9.90 -12.92
N ARG A 281 -10.46 10.34 -14.17
CA ARG A 281 -11.55 10.99 -14.91
C ARG A 281 -12.77 10.08 -15.05
N ALA A 282 -12.56 8.78 -15.23
CA ALA A 282 -13.63 7.78 -15.34
C ALA A 282 -14.52 7.67 -14.10
N VAL A 283 -14.12 8.23 -12.96
CA VAL A 283 -14.87 8.14 -11.69
C VAL A 283 -15.05 9.48 -10.98
N SER A 284 -14.36 10.54 -11.40
CA SER A 284 -14.29 11.78 -10.62
C SER A 284 -15.60 12.58 -10.64
N ASP A 285 -16.22 12.72 -11.80
CA ASP A 285 -17.50 13.42 -11.94
C ASP A 285 -18.69 12.58 -11.44
N ALA A 286 -19.89 13.17 -11.45
CA ALA A 286 -21.10 12.54 -10.94
C ALA A 286 -21.52 11.33 -11.78
N GLU A 287 -21.45 11.44 -13.11
CA GLU A 287 -21.86 10.38 -14.05
C GLU A 287 -20.93 9.16 -13.96
N GLY A 288 -19.61 9.37 -14.05
CA GLY A 288 -18.61 8.30 -13.93
C GLY A 288 -18.67 7.62 -12.57
N ALA A 289 -18.89 8.38 -11.49
CA ALA A 289 -19.09 7.81 -10.16
C ALA A 289 -20.34 6.93 -10.06
N ALA A 290 -21.48 7.39 -10.61
CA ALA A 290 -22.72 6.63 -10.62
C ALA A 290 -22.57 5.34 -11.43
N ALA A 291 -21.91 5.40 -12.60
CA ALA A 291 -21.63 4.23 -13.41
C ALA A 291 -20.72 3.20 -12.69
N ALA A 292 -19.66 3.67 -12.04
CA ALA A 292 -18.76 2.81 -11.26
C ALA A 292 -19.48 2.16 -10.05
N ALA A 293 -20.34 2.91 -9.37
CA ALA A 293 -21.14 2.40 -8.26
C ALA A 293 -22.16 1.35 -8.72
N ALA A 294 -22.85 1.60 -9.84
CA ALA A 294 -23.78 0.66 -10.43
C ALA A 294 -23.09 -0.65 -10.88
N GLU A 295 -21.88 -0.56 -11.43
CA GLU A 295 -21.10 -1.74 -11.80
C GLU A 295 -20.73 -2.60 -10.58
N LEU A 296 -20.27 -1.97 -9.50
CA LEU A 296 -19.96 -2.65 -8.24
C LEU A 296 -21.21 -3.32 -7.65
N GLU A 297 -22.34 -2.60 -7.61
CA GLU A 297 -23.58 -3.10 -7.03
C GLU A 297 -24.19 -4.24 -7.86
N ARG A 298 -24.07 -4.17 -9.19
CA ARG A 298 -24.42 -5.29 -10.07
C ARG A 298 -23.61 -6.54 -9.73
N ALA A 299 -22.29 -6.39 -9.57
CA ALA A 299 -21.41 -7.52 -9.24
C ALA A 299 -21.75 -8.13 -7.87
N ARG A 300 -22.10 -7.30 -6.87
CA ARG A 300 -22.56 -7.75 -5.55
C ARG A 300 -23.89 -8.49 -5.60
N ARG A 301 -24.88 -7.90 -6.28
CA ARG A 301 -26.26 -8.40 -6.34
C ARG A 301 -26.33 -9.73 -7.09
N GLU A 302 -25.66 -9.82 -8.23
CA GLU A 302 -25.69 -11.02 -9.07
C GLU A 302 -24.79 -12.12 -8.51
N ASN A 303 -23.61 -11.74 -7.99
CA ASN A 303 -22.62 -12.65 -7.41
C ASN A 303 -22.34 -13.90 -8.29
N THR A 304 -22.37 -13.74 -9.60
CA THR A 304 -22.02 -14.81 -10.56
C THR A 304 -20.57 -14.68 -11.00
N ALA A 305 -19.98 -15.78 -11.50
CA ALA A 305 -18.61 -15.75 -12.02
C ALA A 305 -18.45 -14.74 -13.18
N GLU A 306 -19.49 -14.55 -13.98
CA GLU A 306 -19.52 -13.58 -15.07
C GLU A 306 -19.51 -12.14 -14.55
N ALA A 307 -20.43 -11.80 -13.64
CA ALA A 307 -20.54 -10.46 -13.07
C ALA A 307 -19.28 -10.07 -12.28
N ILE A 308 -18.78 -10.99 -11.43
CA ILE A 308 -17.52 -10.82 -10.70
C ILE A 308 -16.35 -10.69 -11.67
N GLY A 309 -16.32 -11.51 -12.72
CA GLY A 309 -15.29 -11.47 -13.74
C GLY A 309 -15.23 -10.13 -14.47
N SER A 310 -16.38 -9.59 -14.86
CA SER A 310 -16.51 -8.28 -15.49
C SER A 310 -15.97 -7.18 -14.58
N TRP A 311 -16.52 -7.07 -13.37
CA TRP A 311 -16.08 -6.07 -12.39
C TRP A 311 -14.60 -6.23 -12.01
N SER A 312 -14.11 -7.47 -11.92
CA SER A 312 -12.71 -7.74 -11.59
C SER A 312 -11.73 -7.24 -12.64
N ARG A 313 -12.15 -6.97 -13.87
CA ARG A 313 -11.32 -6.39 -14.94
C ARG A 313 -11.64 -4.92 -15.20
N SER A 314 -12.61 -4.36 -14.49
CA SER A 314 -13.03 -2.98 -14.70
C SER A 314 -11.92 -1.98 -14.39
N ALA A 315 -11.85 -0.93 -15.21
CA ALA A 315 -10.95 0.20 -14.98
C ALA A 315 -11.31 0.97 -13.69
N THR A 316 -12.56 0.92 -13.26
CA THR A 316 -13.08 1.61 -12.06
C THR A 316 -12.92 0.78 -10.79
N ARG A 317 -12.49 -0.49 -10.87
CA ARG A 317 -12.24 -1.32 -9.69
C ARG A 317 -11.20 -0.68 -8.77
N GLY A 318 -11.53 -0.64 -7.48
CA GLY A 318 -10.68 -0.05 -6.44
C GLY A 318 -10.72 1.47 -6.38
N TRP A 319 -11.55 2.11 -7.21
CA TRP A 319 -11.84 3.53 -7.14
C TRP A 319 -13.19 3.75 -6.46
N THR A 320 -13.30 4.85 -5.71
CA THR A 320 -14.56 5.30 -5.10
C THR A 320 -14.75 6.78 -5.36
N SER A 321 -15.98 7.25 -5.52
CA SER A 321 -16.26 8.67 -5.69
C SER A 321 -17.59 9.02 -5.03
N CYS A 322 -17.62 10.14 -4.31
CA CYS A 322 -18.83 10.68 -3.69
C CYS A 322 -18.71 12.20 -3.56
N GLU A 323 -19.80 12.87 -3.23
CA GLU A 323 -19.73 14.26 -2.77
C GLU A 323 -19.01 14.29 -1.41
N GLY A 324 -18.19 15.32 -1.21
CA GLY A 324 -17.44 15.46 0.03
C GLY A 324 -16.20 16.33 -0.13
N ASP A 325 -15.91 17.06 0.95
CA ASP A 325 -14.73 17.89 1.11
C ASP A 325 -13.65 17.17 1.95
N ILE A 326 -12.73 17.96 2.50
CA ILE A 326 -11.63 17.48 3.36
C ILE A 326 -12.19 16.83 4.63
N LEU A 327 -13.25 17.37 5.23
CA LEU A 327 -13.84 16.83 6.45
C LEU A 327 -14.55 15.51 6.18
N ALA A 328 -15.28 15.41 5.06
CA ALA A 328 -15.86 14.14 4.62
C ALA A 328 -14.80 13.07 4.38
N ALA A 329 -13.66 13.44 3.78
CA ALA A 329 -12.53 12.54 3.58
C ALA A 329 -11.91 12.07 4.91
N LEU A 330 -11.75 12.99 5.86
CA LEU A 330 -11.23 12.69 7.19
C LEU A 330 -12.17 11.75 7.96
N GLU A 331 -13.46 12.05 8.01
CA GLU A 331 -14.47 11.21 8.67
C GLU A 331 -14.46 9.79 8.08
N LYS A 332 -14.37 9.66 6.75
CA LYS A 332 -14.25 8.36 6.06
C LYS A 332 -12.96 7.63 6.42
N ALA A 333 -11.82 8.33 6.48
CA ALA A 333 -10.52 7.73 6.78
C ALA A 333 -10.38 7.28 8.25
N LEU A 334 -11.05 7.99 9.17
CA LEU A 334 -11.05 7.67 10.60
C LEU A 334 -12.11 6.61 10.96
N ALA A 335 -13.11 6.37 10.10
CA ALA A 335 -14.17 5.39 10.30
C ALA A 335 -13.70 3.94 10.02
N VAL A 336 -12.71 3.47 10.77
CA VAL A 336 -12.26 2.07 10.79
C VAL A 336 -12.83 1.33 12.00
N GLY A 337 -13.08 0.03 11.84
CA GLY A 337 -13.49 -0.82 12.95
C GLY A 337 -12.34 -1.08 13.92
N GLY A 338 -12.54 -0.79 15.20
CA GLY A 338 -11.54 -0.99 16.26
C GLY A 338 -10.98 0.33 16.81
N ALA A 339 -9.70 0.34 17.17
CA ALA A 339 -9.03 1.54 17.66
C ALA A 339 -8.87 2.56 16.51
N PRO A 340 -9.10 3.86 16.77
CA PRO A 340 -8.98 4.89 15.74
C PRO A 340 -7.53 5.01 15.26
N PRO A 341 -7.30 5.32 13.97
CA PRO A 341 -5.97 5.47 13.43
C PRO A 341 -5.35 6.78 13.93
N THR A 342 -4.02 6.83 13.95
CA THR A 342 -3.31 8.07 14.31
C THR A 342 -3.33 9.03 13.12
N LEU A 343 -3.72 10.28 13.34
CA LEU A 343 -3.70 11.34 12.34
C LEU A 343 -2.37 12.09 12.39
N LEU A 344 -1.63 12.06 11.28
CA LEU A 344 -0.44 12.87 11.03
C LEU A 344 -0.84 14.08 10.18
N LEU A 345 -0.81 15.26 10.77
CA LEU A 345 -1.03 16.53 10.08
C LEU A 345 0.33 17.09 9.65
N LEU A 346 0.62 17.07 8.35
CA LEU A 346 1.90 17.58 7.86
C LEU A 346 1.95 19.10 7.97
N SER A 347 2.96 19.61 8.69
CA SER A 347 3.19 21.02 8.95
C SER A 347 4.67 21.27 9.18
N ALA A 348 5.20 22.36 8.62
CA ALA A 348 6.59 22.76 8.83
C ALA A 348 6.93 23.01 10.31
N ALA A 349 5.94 23.45 11.11
CA ALA A 349 6.06 23.67 12.55
C ALA A 349 5.85 22.38 13.38
N GLY A 350 5.68 21.22 12.73
CA GLY A 350 5.48 19.95 13.40
C GLY A 350 6.77 19.36 13.97
N ARG A 351 6.63 18.30 14.79
CA ARG A 351 7.77 17.50 15.23
C ARG A 351 8.31 16.65 14.09
N PHE A 352 9.60 16.36 14.09
CA PHE A 352 10.20 15.51 13.07
C PHE A 352 9.52 14.13 13.02
N ILE A 353 9.22 13.65 11.81
CA ILE A 353 8.48 12.40 11.59
C ILE A 353 9.16 11.17 12.20
N GLY A 354 10.49 11.14 12.26
CA GLY A 354 11.24 10.04 12.86
C GLY A 354 10.86 9.84 14.33
N ASP A 355 10.85 10.92 15.10
CA ASP A 355 10.53 10.90 16.53
C ASP A 355 9.07 10.53 16.76
N VAL A 356 8.17 11.11 15.96
CA VAL A 356 6.73 10.81 16.05
C VAL A 356 6.44 9.34 15.74
N CYS A 357 7.12 8.75 14.74
CA CYS A 357 7.01 7.32 14.47
C CYS A 357 7.59 6.48 15.61
N GLY A 358 8.68 6.91 16.25
CA GLY A 358 9.23 6.27 17.45
C GLY A 358 8.21 6.23 18.58
N ASP A 359 7.54 7.36 18.85
CA ASP A 359 6.49 7.45 19.87
C ASP A 359 5.30 6.50 19.57
N ILE A 360 4.87 6.45 18.30
CA ILE A 360 3.80 5.55 17.86
C ILE A 360 4.21 4.08 18.04
N ALA A 361 5.44 3.73 17.68
CA ALA A 361 5.96 2.37 17.85
C ALA A 361 6.04 1.97 19.32
N ALA A 362 6.47 2.89 20.19
CA ALA A 362 6.55 2.69 21.63
C ALA A 362 5.16 2.53 22.25
N ALA A 363 4.20 3.39 21.88
CA ALA A 363 2.82 3.33 22.37
C ALA A 363 2.10 2.03 21.95
N ALA A 364 2.47 1.46 20.80
CA ALA A 364 1.92 0.18 20.37
C ALA A 364 2.41 -1.01 21.23
N ALA A 365 3.44 -0.83 22.09
CA ALA A 365 4.02 -1.87 22.95
C ALA A 365 4.33 -3.20 22.22
N GLY A 366 4.62 -3.10 20.92
CA GLY A 366 4.87 -4.25 20.05
C GLY A 366 3.64 -4.96 19.46
N GLY A 367 2.44 -4.48 19.74
CA GLY A 367 1.19 -4.84 19.07
C GLY A 367 1.01 -4.19 17.69
N PRO A 368 -0.12 -4.48 16.99
CA PRO A 368 -0.40 -3.90 15.68
C PRO A 368 -0.78 -2.42 15.79
N THR A 369 -0.25 -1.59 14.89
CA THR A 369 -0.68 -0.20 14.76
C THR A 369 -2.10 -0.14 14.18
N PRO A 370 -3.06 0.58 14.79
CA PRO A 370 -4.46 0.64 14.35
C PRO A 370 -4.65 1.18 12.92
N GLY A 371 -3.68 1.96 12.44
CA GLY A 371 -3.66 2.61 11.13
C GLY A 371 -3.05 3.99 11.25
N VAL A 372 -2.64 4.55 10.12
CA VAL A 372 -2.12 5.91 10.04
C VAL A 372 -2.87 6.67 8.95
N VAL A 373 -3.46 7.80 9.31
CA VAL A 373 -4.02 8.77 8.36
C VAL A 373 -3.06 9.93 8.25
N VAL A 374 -2.73 10.34 7.03
CA VAL A 374 -1.80 11.42 6.74
C VAL A 374 -2.55 12.47 5.96
N LEU A 375 -2.65 13.68 6.51
CA LEU A 375 -3.26 14.81 5.84
C LEU A 375 -2.15 15.79 5.46
N LEU A 376 -2.08 16.09 4.16
CA LEU A 376 -1.09 16.97 3.57
C LEU A 376 -1.77 18.06 2.74
N GLY A 377 -1.13 19.21 2.57
CA GLY A 377 -1.64 20.29 1.71
C GLY A 377 -1.40 20.02 0.22
N ASP A 378 -2.09 20.78 -0.63
CA ASP A 378 -1.76 20.97 -2.05
C ASP A 378 -0.70 22.05 -2.26
N ASP A 379 -0.74 22.75 -3.39
CA ASP A 379 0.13 23.89 -3.70
C ASP A 379 -0.21 25.16 -2.89
N ARG A 380 -1.27 25.16 -2.07
CA ARG A 380 -1.66 26.30 -1.23
C ARG A 380 -1.55 26.05 0.27
N GLY A 381 -1.39 24.81 0.72
CA GLY A 381 -1.31 24.47 2.15
C GLY A 381 -2.64 24.66 2.90
N LEU A 382 -2.76 24.28 4.17
CA LEU A 382 -4.03 24.39 4.93
C LEU A 382 -4.24 25.79 5.51
N THR A 383 -5.49 26.25 5.58
CA THR A 383 -5.86 27.46 6.33
C THR A 383 -5.98 27.14 7.82
N GLY A 384 -5.80 28.14 8.69
CA GLY A 384 -5.96 27.95 10.13
C GLY A 384 -7.35 27.48 10.55
N LYS A 385 -8.40 27.89 9.81
CA LYS A 385 -9.77 27.41 10.04
C LYS A 385 -9.90 25.93 9.69
N GLU A 386 -9.43 25.51 8.51
CA GLU A 386 -9.45 24.09 8.12
C GLU A 386 -8.67 23.23 9.12
N GLU A 387 -7.51 23.69 9.58
CA GLU A 387 -6.76 22.98 10.62
C GLU A 387 -7.58 22.82 11.91
N ALA A 388 -8.24 23.88 12.38
CA ALA A 388 -9.08 23.82 13.58
C ALA A 388 -10.25 22.83 13.40
N ASP A 389 -10.91 22.85 12.24
CA ASP A 389 -12.02 21.96 11.93
C ASP A 389 -11.56 20.48 11.84
N ILE A 390 -10.39 20.24 11.24
CA ILE A 390 -9.73 18.92 11.18
C ILE A 390 -9.43 18.40 12.60
N LEU A 391 -8.88 19.25 13.47
CA LEU A 391 -8.56 18.88 14.85
C LEU A 391 -9.83 18.54 15.64
N ALA A 392 -10.88 19.34 15.49
CA ALA A 392 -12.17 19.08 16.14
C ALA A 392 -12.77 17.75 15.65
N ALA A 393 -12.74 17.48 14.34
CA ALA A 393 -13.24 16.23 13.76
C ALA A 393 -12.46 15.00 14.24
N ALA A 394 -11.13 15.07 14.23
CA ALA A 394 -10.29 13.99 14.74
C ALA A 394 -10.52 13.73 16.24
N GLY A 395 -10.71 14.80 17.03
CA GLY A 395 -11.03 14.73 18.44
C GLY A 395 -12.35 14.00 18.72
N ARG A 396 -13.41 14.28 17.95
CA ARG A 396 -14.70 13.56 18.05
C ARG A 396 -14.57 12.06 17.78
N ARG A 397 -13.60 11.66 16.96
CA ARG A 397 -13.30 10.25 16.65
C ARG A 397 -12.30 9.61 17.63
N GLY A 398 -11.82 10.34 18.64
CA GLY A 398 -10.81 9.85 19.58
C GLY A 398 -9.46 9.55 18.92
N SER A 399 -9.21 10.12 17.73
CA SER A 399 -7.97 9.88 16.99
C SER A 399 -6.85 10.73 17.57
N ALA A 400 -5.71 10.11 17.88
CA ALA A 400 -4.53 10.85 18.30
C ALA A 400 -4.01 11.69 17.13
N VAL A 401 -3.96 13.01 17.30
CA VAL A 401 -3.40 13.92 16.29
C VAL A 401 -1.96 14.27 16.62
N ARG A 402 -1.10 14.26 15.59
CA ARG A 402 0.31 14.66 15.66
C ARG A 402 0.61 15.62 14.51
N ARG A 403 1.11 16.82 14.84
CA ARG A 403 1.70 17.71 13.83
C ARG A 403 3.09 17.23 13.49
N VAL A 404 3.37 17.02 12.21
CA VAL A 404 4.58 16.35 11.74
C VAL A 404 5.30 17.19 10.68
N SER A 405 6.59 17.40 10.88
CA SER A 405 7.51 17.97 9.89
C SER A 405 8.36 16.89 9.23
N LEU A 406 8.69 17.10 7.96
CA LEU A 406 9.55 16.22 7.16
C LEU A 406 10.96 16.80 6.96
N GLY A 407 11.22 18.00 7.45
CA GLY A 407 12.45 18.76 7.22
C GLY A 407 12.17 20.26 7.13
N GLU A 408 13.20 21.03 6.79
CA GLU A 408 13.14 22.49 6.68
C GLU A 408 12.58 22.97 5.34
N ASP A 409 12.73 22.15 4.29
CA ASP A 409 12.30 22.50 2.94
C ASP A 409 10.79 22.27 2.70
N MET A 410 10.21 23.17 1.91
CA MET A 410 8.85 23.00 1.39
C MET A 410 8.85 21.99 0.24
N LEU A 411 8.21 20.86 0.46
CA LEU A 411 8.19 19.75 -0.49
C LEU A 411 6.90 19.73 -1.31
N PHE A 412 6.98 19.20 -2.54
CA PHE A 412 5.77 18.78 -3.24
C PHE A 412 5.03 17.70 -2.43
N ALA A 413 3.71 17.74 -2.48
CA ALA A 413 2.83 16.75 -1.86
C ALA A 413 3.23 15.29 -2.19
N SER A 414 3.61 15.03 -3.44
CA SER A 414 4.11 13.74 -3.90
C SER A 414 5.41 13.32 -3.18
N HIS A 415 6.37 14.24 -3.03
CA HIS A 415 7.63 13.97 -2.33
C HIS A 415 7.40 13.72 -0.84
N ALA A 416 6.49 14.49 -0.22
CA ALA A 416 6.10 14.30 1.16
C ALA A 416 5.55 12.87 1.39
N ILE A 417 4.69 12.37 0.49
CA ILE A 417 4.17 11.00 0.55
C ILE A 417 5.32 9.97 0.50
N VAL A 418 6.31 10.14 -0.37
CA VAL A 418 7.45 9.22 -0.48
C VAL A 418 8.27 9.18 0.83
N ILE A 419 8.54 10.34 1.43
CA ILE A 419 9.29 10.43 2.68
C ILE A 419 8.48 9.83 3.84
N VAL A 420 7.19 10.15 3.94
CA VAL A 420 6.30 9.54 4.93
C VAL A 420 6.31 8.02 4.79
N HIS A 421 6.17 7.51 3.56
CA HIS A 421 6.30 6.08 3.31
C HIS A 421 7.64 5.50 3.78
N HIS A 422 8.76 6.19 3.54
CA HIS A 422 10.06 5.74 4.00
C HIS A 422 10.10 5.56 5.53
N TYR A 423 9.64 6.55 6.29
CA TYR A 423 9.63 6.46 7.76
C TYR A 423 8.64 5.41 8.28
N LEU A 424 7.44 5.35 7.71
CA LEU A 424 6.46 4.32 8.04
C LEU A 424 6.98 2.92 7.73
N ASP A 425 7.70 2.75 6.61
CA ASP A 425 8.32 1.47 6.22
C ASP A 425 9.46 1.09 7.18
N ARG A 426 10.27 2.07 7.61
CA ARG A 426 11.46 1.83 8.44
C ARG A 426 11.13 1.60 9.92
N LEU A 427 10.16 2.33 10.47
CA LEU A 427 9.94 2.42 11.91
C LEU A 427 8.67 1.71 12.39
N LEU A 428 7.62 1.65 11.56
CA LEU A 428 6.33 1.05 11.95
C LEU A 428 6.05 -0.28 11.26
N HIS A 429 6.52 -0.46 10.02
CA HIS A 429 6.18 -1.62 9.20
C HIS A 429 7.23 -2.72 9.30
N SER A 430 6.83 -3.91 9.73
CA SER A 430 7.74 -5.04 9.97
C SER A 430 7.38 -6.30 9.17
N CYS A 431 6.65 -6.16 8.07
CA CYS A 431 6.30 -7.32 7.25
C CYS A 431 7.53 -7.88 6.51
N ARG A 432 7.64 -9.21 6.49
CA ARG A 432 8.57 -9.89 5.60
C ARG A 432 8.10 -9.68 4.16
N MET A 433 8.77 -8.77 3.45
CA MET A 433 8.53 -8.61 2.03
C MET A 433 8.90 -9.91 1.31
N PRO A 434 8.08 -10.38 0.34
CA PRO A 434 8.51 -11.42 -0.57
C PRO A 434 9.83 -10.99 -1.24
N PRO A 435 10.75 -11.95 -1.49
CA PRO A 435 11.99 -11.63 -2.20
C PRO A 435 11.66 -10.96 -3.54
N PRO A 436 12.47 -9.98 -3.99
CA PRO A 436 12.27 -9.35 -5.28
C PRO A 436 12.21 -10.42 -6.37
N ARG A 437 11.30 -10.25 -7.34
CA ARG A 437 11.27 -11.08 -8.54
C ARG A 437 12.65 -11.02 -9.19
N ILE A 438 13.26 -12.19 -9.32
CA ILE A 438 14.49 -12.34 -10.09
C ILE A 438 14.07 -12.21 -11.56
N TYR A 439 14.34 -11.05 -12.16
CA TYR A 439 14.28 -10.95 -13.61
C TYR A 439 15.32 -11.92 -14.15
N ALA A 440 14.91 -12.88 -14.97
CA ALA A 440 15.86 -13.66 -15.73
C ALA A 440 16.75 -12.65 -16.47
N ARG A 441 18.04 -12.57 -16.10
CA ARG A 441 19.02 -11.86 -16.93
C ARG A 441 18.87 -12.47 -18.31
N GLY A 442 18.49 -11.66 -19.29
CA GLY A 442 18.31 -12.10 -20.67
C GLY A 442 19.57 -12.80 -21.13
N GLY A 443 19.61 -14.13 -20.99
CA GLY A 443 20.54 -14.98 -21.69
C GLY A 443 20.11 -14.87 -23.13
N GLY A 444 20.89 -14.13 -23.92
CA GLY A 444 20.82 -14.16 -25.37
C GLY A 444 21.16 -15.56 -25.85
N SER A 445 20.23 -16.50 -25.72
CA SER A 445 20.25 -17.73 -26.48
C SER A 445 19.64 -17.41 -27.82
N LYS A 446 20.48 -17.36 -28.86
CA LYS A 446 20.06 -17.48 -30.25
C LYS A 446 19.39 -18.84 -30.42
N GLY A 447 18.13 -18.96 -30.03
CA GLY A 447 17.27 -20.08 -30.37
C GLY A 447 16.85 -19.96 -31.83
N LYS A 448 17.42 -20.80 -32.69
CA LYS A 448 16.91 -21.05 -34.04
C LYS A 448 15.44 -21.48 -33.97
N GLY A 449 14.69 -21.06 -34.98
CA GLY A 449 13.24 -20.95 -34.96
C GLY A 449 12.45 -22.24 -34.79
N SER A 450 11.23 -22.05 -34.31
CA SER A 450 10.08 -22.84 -34.72
C SER A 450 8.88 -21.88 -34.84
N ALA A 451 8.41 -21.71 -36.07
CA ALA A 451 7.27 -20.90 -36.43
C ALA A 451 5.99 -21.42 -35.76
N GLY A 452 5.20 -20.49 -35.20
CA GLY A 452 3.93 -20.78 -34.52
C GLY A 452 3.01 -19.57 -34.48
N ARG A 453 2.60 -19.13 -35.67
CA ARG A 453 1.40 -18.35 -36.05
C ARG A 453 0.58 -17.73 -34.89
N SER A 454 0.72 -16.42 -34.67
CA SER A 454 -0.34 -15.57 -34.06
C SER A 454 -0.61 -14.37 -34.98
N GLY A 455 -1.87 -14.20 -35.34
CA GLY A 455 -2.36 -13.29 -36.38
C GLY A 455 -2.00 -11.82 -36.17
N ARG A 456 -1.64 -11.16 -37.28
CA ARG A 456 -1.43 -9.73 -37.38
C ARG A 456 -2.78 -9.01 -37.35
N GLY A 457 -2.97 -8.11 -36.39
CA GLY A 457 -3.94 -7.03 -36.43
C GLY A 457 -3.19 -5.72 -36.65
N SER A 458 -3.40 -5.11 -37.81
CA SER A 458 -2.71 -3.96 -38.37
C SER A 458 -3.13 -2.63 -37.75
N TYR A 459 -2.17 -1.83 -37.24
CA TYR A 459 -2.32 -0.39 -37.08
C TYR A 459 -1.59 0.31 -38.23
N ALA A 460 -2.35 0.70 -39.26
CA ALA A 460 -1.86 1.56 -40.33
C ALA A 460 -1.90 3.02 -39.86
N ARG A 461 -0.72 3.63 -39.70
CA ARG A 461 -0.56 5.09 -39.58
C ARG A 461 -0.49 5.69 -40.98
N GLY A 462 -1.54 6.38 -41.41
CA GLY A 462 -1.49 7.28 -42.55
C GLY A 462 -0.87 8.62 -42.14
N ARG A 463 0.34 8.90 -42.61
CA ARG A 463 0.89 10.26 -42.71
C ARG A 463 0.60 10.75 -44.13
N GLY A 464 -0.29 11.72 -44.28
CA GLY A 464 -0.45 12.48 -45.52
C GLY A 464 0.13 13.89 -45.33
N LYS A 465 1.18 14.20 -46.08
CA LYS A 465 1.64 15.56 -46.38
C LYS A 465 1.11 15.93 -47.78
N ALA A 466 0.47 17.09 -47.91
CA ALA A 466 0.40 17.96 -49.11
C ALA A 466 -0.34 19.22 -48.62
N SER A 467 0.29 20.40 -48.56
CA SER A 467 0.58 21.36 -49.64
C SER A 467 -0.67 22.06 -50.18
N TYR A 468 -0.67 23.39 -49.95
CA TYR A 468 -1.66 24.44 -50.20
C TYR A 468 -2.81 24.58 -49.22
#